data_AF-B5JJL0-F1
#
_entry.id   AF-B5JJL0-F1
#
_cell.length_a   1.000
_cell.length_b   1.000
_cell.length_c   1.000
_cell.angle_alpha   90.00
_cell.angle_beta   90.00
_cell.angle_gamma   90.00
#
_symmetry.space_group_name_H-M   'P 1'
#
loop_
_entity.id
_entity.type
_entity.pdbx_description
1 polymer ?
#
loop_
_entity_poly.entity_id
_entity_poly.type
_entity_poly.pdbx_seq_one_letter_code
_entity_poly.pdbx_strand_id
1 'polypeptide(L)'
;MAILKNTTKALEASLKHPPEPGQRNVWLYTVAKRAKNVASREKIRSFLMSVASQWNDRDFTPEIDRAIARAFEDREAPPESERIPPWPKFNQDAWNRRLDHPRLFGGEGAQLPASAVIDRLFSENDLLCMSLDTKSAVTQRRQLWRGSEAAMQFLVPNAMTKETGITQSGNISCRSLDNATRSKTYQVIEYDRGTLEEQASILSSLHTEYTPLIMVVYSGGKSLHGWFDVRTLDEASKLRFFRHSVFLGSDASLWDASKLVRMPGGRRDNGKTQDILYFNPSSSPRTLSSSKGSAPRVRHSFSEGGKHP
;
A
#
# COMPACT_ATOMS: atom_id res chain seq x y z
N MET A 1 34.86 -13.05 -10.70
CA MET A 1 34.10 -14.22 -11.23
C MET A 1 34.63 -15.59 -10.80
N ALA A 2 35.83 -15.72 -10.19
CA ALA A 2 36.46 -17.03 -9.90
C ALA A 2 35.92 -17.82 -8.68
N ILE A 3 34.87 -17.34 -7.99
CA ILE A 3 34.42 -17.89 -6.70
C ILE A 3 33.40 -19.03 -6.86
N LEU A 4 32.60 -19.01 -7.93
CA LEU A 4 31.60 -20.05 -8.23
C LEU A 4 32.14 -20.93 -9.38
N LYS A 5 32.65 -22.12 -9.06
CA LYS A 5 33.07 -23.12 -10.06
C LYS A 5 31.84 -23.94 -10.49
N ASN A 6 31.75 -24.31 -11.77
CA ASN A 6 30.63 -25.08 -12.37
C ASN A 6 29.26 -24.40 -12.25
N THR A 7 29.11 -23.24 -12.90
CA THR A 7 27.85 -22.51 -12.96
C THR A 7 26.82 -23.23 -13.84
N THR A 8 25.57 -23.29 -13.39
CA THR A 8 24.46 -23.74 -14.25
C THR A 8 24.09 -22.65 -15.25
N LYS A 9 23.51 -23.00 -16.42
CA LYS A 9 23.02 -22.00 -17.41
C LYS A 9 22.07 -20.96 -16.78
N ALA A 10 21.24 -21.39 -15.83
CA ALA A 10 20.34 -20.50 -15.10
C ALA A 10 21.08 -19.52 -14.18
N LEU A 11 22.14 -19.97 -13.50
CA LEU A 11 22.98 -19.10 -12.68
C LEU A 11 23.72 -18.08 -13.57
N GLU A 12 24.31 -18.53 -14.68
CA GLU A 12 24.97 -17.65 -15.65
C GLU A 12 24.03 -16.56 -16.18
N ALA A 13 22.78 -16.91 -16.52
CA ALA A 13 21.79 -15.95 -16.98
C ALA A 13 21.48 -14.86 -15.95
N SER A 14 21.43 -15.21 -14.66
CA SER A 14 21.27 -14.23 -13.57
C SER A 14 22.49 -13.32 -13.42
N LEU A 15 23.69 -13.85 -13.64
CA LEU A 15 24.94 -13.08 -13.49
C LEU A 15 25.19 -12.12 -14.65
N LYS A 16 24.69 -12.41 -15.85
CA LYS A 16 24.82 -11.55 -17.05
C LYS A 16 24.04 -10.23 -16.95
N HIS A 17 23.03 -10.16 -16.10
CA HIS A 17 22.17 -8.99 -15.94
C HIS A 17 22.35 -8.42 -14.54
N PRO A 18 23.28 -7.47 -14.34
CA PRO A 18 23.43 -6.81 -13.06
C PRO A 18 22.11 -6.10 -12.68
N PRO A 19 21.69 -6.14 -11.41
CA PRO A 19 20.41 -5.60 -11.00
C PRO A 19 20.41 -4.07 -10.95
N GLU A 20 19.38 -3.46 -11.51
CA GLU A 20 19.09 -2.03 -11.33
C GLU A 20 18.81 -1.69 -9.86
N PRO A 21 19.02 -0.43 -9.42
CA PRO A 21 18.52 0.05 -8.14
C PRO A 21 17.04 -0.31 -7.94
N GLY A 22 16.72 -0.93 -6.80
CA GLY A 22 15.37 -1.45 -6.50
C GLY A 22 15.15 -2.94 -6.82
N GLN A 23 15.96 -3.57 -7.69
CA GLN A 23 15.85 -5.01 -8.00
C GLN A 23 16.85 -5.88 -7.24
N ARG A 24 17.82 -5.25 -6.55
CA ARG A 24 18.96 -5.91 -5.90
C ARG A 24 18.57 -7.02 -4.92
N ASN A 25 17.57 -6.82 -4.07
CA ASN A 25 17.15 -7.85 -3.10
C ASN A 25 16.65 -9.13 -3.77
N VAL A 26 15.84 -8.99 -4.83
CA VAL A 26 15.32 -10.13 -5.60
C VAL A 26 16.45 -10.85 -6.31
N TRP A 27 17.38 -10.09 -6.87
CA TRP A 27 18.57 -10.63 -7.54
C TRP A 27 19.47 -11.39 -6.58
N LEU A 28 19.79 -10.82 -5.41
CA LEU A 28 20.60 -11.46 -4.36
C LEU A 28 20.02 -12.83 -3.97
N TYR A 29 18.71 -12.90 -3.69
CA TYR A 29 18.03 -14.15 -3.38
C TYR A 29 18.01 -15.14 -4.56
N THR A 30 17.78 -14.65 -5.78
CA THR A 30 17.76 -15.50 -6.98
C THR A 30 19.11 -16.15 -7.23
N VAL A 31 20.19 -15.38 -7.11
CA VAL A 31 21.56 -15.89 -7.22
C VAL A 31 21.86 -16.87 -6.12
N ALA A 32 21.56 -16.55 -4.85
CA ALA A 32 21.77 -17.47 -3.72
C ALA A 32 21.02 -18.80 -3.93
N LYS A 33 19.74 -18.75 -4.33
CA LYS A 33 18.92 -19.92 -4.60
C LYS A 33 19.45 -20.79 -5.74
N ARG A 34 19.96 -20.17 -6.82
CA ARG A 34 20.53 -20.90 -7.96
C ARG A 34 21.92 -21.47 -7.66
N ALA A 35 22.69 -20.77 -6.82
CA ALA A 35 24.04 -21.16 -6.45
C ALA A 35 24.08 -22.22 -5.33
N LYS A 36 23.01 -22.39 -4.54
CA LYS A 36 22.98 -23.30 -3.38
C LYS A 36 23.35 -24.75 -3.69
N ASN A 37 23.09 -25.20 -4.92
CA ASN A 37 23.35 -26.56 -5.36
C ASN A 37 24.79 -26.76 -5.88
N VAL A 38 25.58 -25.69 -6.04
CA VAL A 38 26.92 -25.72 -6.66
C VAL A 38 27.99 -25.03 -5.81
N ALA A 39 27.62 -24.36 -4.71
CA ALA A 39 28.54 -23.67 -3.82
C ALA A 39 28.04 -23.66 -2.37
N SER A 40 28.99 -23.59 -1.42
CA SER A 40 28.66 -23.49 0.02
C SER A 40 28.10 -22.11 0.38
N ARG A 41 27.45 -22.01 1.55
CA ARG A 41 26.90 -20.74 2.08
C ARG A 41 27.97 -19.65 2.12
N GLU A 42 29.17 -19.99 2.58
CA GLU A 42 30.31 -19.06 2.73
C GLU A 42 30.79 -18.57 1.36
N LYS A 43 30.91 -19.46 0.38
CA LYS A 43 31.32 -19.08 -0.99
C LYS A 43 30.30 -18.17 -1.65
N ILE A 44 29.00 -18.48 -1.49
CA ILE A 44 27.91 -17.64 -2.01
C ILE A 44 27.93 -16.28 -1.32
N ARG A 45 28.10 -16.24 0.01
CA ARG A 45 28.21 -14.99 0.78
C ARG A 45 29.36 -14.12 0.29
N SER A 46 30.57 -14.67 0.22
CA SER A 46 31.75 -13.94 -0.24
C SER A 46 31.57 -13.42 -1.67
N PHE A 47 30.96 -14.22 -2.55
CA PHE A 47 30.63 -13.77 -3.90
C PHE A 47 29.64 -12.59 -3.90
N LEU A 48 28.52 -12.70 -3.19
CA LEU A 48 27.51 -11.64 -3.14
C LEU A 48 28.05 -10.36 -2.49
N MET A 49 28.87 -10.48 -1.44
CA MET A 49 29.57 -9.35 -0.82
C MET A 49 30.50 -8.65 -1.82
N SER A 50 31.25 -9.41 -2.63
CA SER A 50 32.12 -8.86 -3.68
C SER A 50 31.36 -8.16 -4.82
N VAL A 51 30.12 -8.57 -5.10
CA VAL A 51 29.27 -7.86 -6.07
C VAL A 51 28.70 -6.60 -5.42
N ALA A 52 28.18 -6.73 -4.20
CA ALA A 52 27.57 -5.62 -3.47
C ALA A 52 28.56 -4.54 -3.06
N SER A 53 29.87 -4.83 -2.97
CA SER A 53 30.91 -3.83 -2.72
C SER A 53 31.04 -2.79 -3.83
N GLN A 54 30.41 -3.03 -4.99
CA GLN A 54 30.32 -2.06 -6.09
C GLN A 54 29.12 -1.10 -5.91
N TRP A 55 28.28 -1.32 -4.89
CA TRP A 55 27.10 -0.53 -4.59
C TRP A 55 27.38 0.38 -3.38
N ASN A 56 27.39 1.70 -3.61
CA ASN A 56 27.81 2.67 -2.60
C ASN A 56 26.64 3.34 -1.86
N ASP A 57 25.41 2.83 -2.02
CA ASP A 57 24.21 3.45 -1.46
C ASP A 57 23.91 3.03 -0.02
N ARG A 58 24.34 1.84 0.43
CA ARG A 58 24.17 1.34 1.80
C ARG A 58 24.92 0.03 2.06
N ASP A 59 24.95 -0.39 3.32
CA ASP A 59 25.36 -1.76 3.70
C ASP A 59 24.30 -2.78 3.26
N PHE A 60 24.73 -3.80 2.50
CA PHE A 60 23.89 -4.92 2.01
C PHE A 60 24.13 -6.23 2.77
N THR A 61 25.00 -6.23 3.80
CA THR A 61 25.31 -7.42 4.58
C THR A 61 24.04 -8.11 5.12
N PRO A 62 23.08 -7.38 5.73
CA PRO A 62 21.85 -8.00 6.24
C PRO A 62 20.98 -8.62 5.13
N GLU A 63 20.89 -7.98 3.97
CA GLU A 63 20.15 -8.47 2.79
C GLU A 63 20.75 -9.76 2.23
N ILE A 64 22.08 -9.81 2.16
CA ILE A 64 22.83 -10.98 1.69
C ILE A 64 22.62 -12.15 2.66
N ASP A 65 22.77 -11.92 3.95
CA ASP A 65 22.61 -12.97 4.97
C ASP A 65 21.18 -13.53 4.96
N ARG A 66 20.16 -12.67 4.83
CA ARG A 66 18.76 -13.10 4.65
C ARG A 66 18.54 -13.88 3.35
N ALA A 67 19.13 -13.44 2.24
CA ALA A 67 19.00 -14.10 0.95
C ALA A 67 19.58 -15.53 1.00
N ILE A 68 20.70 -15.73 1.67
CA ILE A 68 21.34 -17.03 1.86
C ILE A 68 20.53 -17.90 2.81
N ALA A 69 20.14 -17.38 3.98
CA ALA A 69 19.30 -18.13 4.91
C ALA A 69 18.05 -18.67 4.21
N ARG A 70 17.34 -17.79 3.49
CA ARG A 70 16.12 -18.16 2.73
C ARG A 70 16.39 -19.14 1.58
N ALA A 71 17.53 -19.06 0.91
CA ALA A 71 17.86 -19.97 -0.19
C ALA A 71 18.05 -21.42 0.31
N PHE A 72 18.60 -21.57 1.50
CA PHE A 72 18.91 -22.84 2.13
C PHE A 72 17.84 -23.35 3.11
N GLU A 73 16.79 -22.59 3.37
CA GLU A 73 15.59 -23.13 4.04
C GLU A 73 14.88 -24.10 3.09
N ASP A 74 14.71 -25.35 3.54
CA ASP A 74 13.84 -26.31 2.88
C ASP A 74 12.38 -25.99 3.25
N ARG A 75 11.74 -25.19 2.41
CA ARG A 75 10.30 -24.94 2.50
C ARG A 75 9.57 -25.80 1.49
N GLU A 76 8.59 -26.56 1.96
CA GLU A 76 7.60 -27.16 1.07
C GLU A 76 6.94 -26.05 0.24
N ALA A 77 6.85 -26.28 -1.07
CA ALA A 77 6.16 -25.34 -1.92
C ALA A 77 4.67 -25.36 -1.55
N PRO A 78 4.02 -24.20 -1.39
CA PRO A 78 2.59 -24.18 -1.12
C PRO A 78 1.84 -24.91 -2.25
N PRO A 79 0.68 -25.52 -1.92
CA PRO A 79 -0.19 -26.16 -2.91
C PRO A 79 -0.46 -25.23 -4.09
N GLU A 80 -0.59 -25.78 -5.30
CA GLU A 80 -0.80 -24.98 -6.52
C GLU A 80 -2.03 -24.06 -6.39
N SER A 81 -3.08 -24.53 -5.71
CA SER A 81 -4.30 -23.77 -5.41
C SER A 81 -4.08 -22.51 -4.56
N GLU A 82 -2.99 -22.45 -3.81
CA GLU A 82 -2.62 -21.32 -2.95
C GLU A 82 -1.59 -20.39 -3.61
N ARG A 83 -1.06 -20.76 -4.78
CA ARG A 83 -0.07 -19.95 -5.50
C ARG A 83 -0.76 -18.79 -6.20
N ILE A 84 -0.53 -17.59 -5.68
CA ILE A 84 -0.89 -16.36 -6.39
C ILE A 84 0.01 -16.27 -7.64
N PRO A 85 -0.54 -16.22 -8.86
CA PRO A 85 0.25 -16.10 -10.07
C PRO A 85 1.05 -14.79 -10.04
N PRO A 86 2.23 -14.73 -10.69
CA PRO A 86 3.02 -13.52 -10.73
C PRO A 86 2.17 -12.34 -11.23
N TRP A 87 2.53 -11.15 -10.76
CA TRP A 87 1.90 -9.93 -11.23
C TRP A 87 2.03 -9.82 -12.75
N PRO A 88 0.99 -9.33 -13.45
CA PRO A 88 1.07 -9.16 -14.90
C PRO A 88 2.14 -8.13 -15.26
N LYS A 89 2.68 -8.24 -16.47
CA LYS A 89 3.57 -7.21 -17.03
C LYS A 89 2.76 -5.99 -17.44
N PHE A 90 3.39 -4.82 -17.36
CA PHE A 90 2.84 -3.58 -17.89
C PHE A 90 2.47 -3.71 -19.37
N ASN A 91 1.31 -3.18 -19.75
CA ASN A 91 0.82 -3.17 -21.12
C ASN A 91 0.62 -1.72 -21.60
N GLN A 92 1.46 -1.29 -22.53
CA GLN A 92 1.47 0.08 -23.06
C GLN A 92 0.19 0.41 -23.84
N ASP A 93 -0.37 -0.52 -24.61
CA ASP A 93 -1.60 -0.26 -25.37
C ASP A 93 -2.79 -0.07 -24.43
N ALA A 94 -2.85 -0.85 -23.35
CA ALA A 94 -3.87 -0.70 -22.33
C ALA A 94 -3.74 0.61 -21.54
N TRP A 95 -2.51 1.08 -21.31
CA TRP A 95 -2.24 2.42 -20.78
C TRP A 95 -2.75 3.51 -21.73
N ASN A 96 -2.35 3.45 -23.01
CA ASN A 96 -2.68 4.45 -24.01
C ASN A 96 -4.21 4.61 -24.20
N ARG A 97 -4.97 3.50 -24.15
CA ARG A 97 -6.44 3.52 -24.25
C ARG A 97 -7.15 4.29 -23.12
N ARG A 98 -6.44 4.67 -22.05
CA ARG A 98 -7.01 5.37 -20.89
C ARG A 98 -6.64 6.84 -20.81
N LEU A 99 -5.75 7.33 -21.67
CA LEU A 99 -5.24 8.70 -21.56
C LEU A 99 -6.35 9.74 -21.81
N ASP A 100 -7.30 9.40 -22.68
CA ASP A 100 -8.46 10.23 -23.01
C ASP A 100 -9.64 10.04 -22.05
N HIS A 101 -9.51 9.21 -21.00
CA HIS A 101 -10.60 9.02 -20.05
C HIS A 101 -10.89 10.32 -19.30
N PRO A 102 -12.17 10.75 -19.19
CA PRO A 102 -12.53 11.94 -18.43
C PRO A 102 -11.98 11.91 -17.01
N ARG A 103 -11.37 13.01 -16.59
CA ARG A 103 -10.77 13.13 -15.25
C ARG A 103 -11.84 13.50 -14.23
N LEU A 104 -11.87 12.79 -13.10
CA LEU A 104 -12.76 13.10 -11.97
C LEU A 104 -12.29 14.29 -11.14
N PHE A 105 -11.05 14.72 -11.33
CA PHE A 105 -10.39 15.76 -10.55
C PHE A 105 -9.39 16.54 -11.41
N GLY A 106 -9.09 17.76 -10.96
CA GLY A 106 -8.10 18.65 -11.58
C GLY A 106 -6.75 18.63 -10.85
N GLY A 107 -5.87 19.55 -11.23
CA GLY A 107 -4.55 19.70 -10.61
C GLY A 107 -4.54 20.54 -9.32
N GLU A 108 -5.65 21.19 -8.97
CA GLU A 108 -5.72 22.04 -7.78
C GLU A 108 -6.01 21.21 -6.53
N GLY A 109 -5.18 21.37 -5.50
CA GLY A 109 -5.34 20.69 -4.22
C GLY A 109 -6.50 21.27 -3.40
N ALA A 110 -7.34 20.40 -2.85
CA ALA A 110 -8.28 20.75 -1.81
C ALA A 110 -7.50 21.18 -0.55
N GLN A 111 -7.83 22.36 -0.01
CA GLN A 111 -7.26 22.85 1.24
C GLN A 111 -7.92 22.17 2.44
N LEU A 112 -7.68 20.88 2.60
CA LEU A 112 -8.20 20.08 3.70
C LEU A 112 -7.08 19.77 4.71
N PRO A 113 -7.28 20.05 6.01
CA PRO A 113 -6.36 19.61 7.04
C PRO A 113 -6.24 18.08 7.06
N ALA A 114 -5.03 17.57 7.28
CA ALA A 114 -4.78 16.13 7.39
C ALA A 114 -5.72 15.45 8.40
N SER A 115 -5.92 16.05 9.57
CA SER A 115 -6.82 15.53 10.60
C SER A 115 -8.27 15.37 10.10
N ALA A 116 -8.80 16.34 9.35
CA ALA A 116 -10.17 16.30 8.83
C ALA A 116 -10.36 15.17 7.80
N VAL A 117 -9.35 14.91 6.97
CA VAL A 117 -9.37 13.78 6.04
C VAL A 117 -9.34 12.45 6.78
N ILE A 118 -8.40 12.30 7.72
CA ILE A 118 -8.23 11.06 8.48
C ILE A 118 -9.50 10.73 9.28
N ASP A 119 -10.21 11.73 9.80
CA ASP A 119 -11.47 11.53 10.55
C ASP A 119 -12.63 10.99 9.71
N ARG A 120 -12.61 11.25 8.41
CA ARG A 120 -13.59 10.68 7.49
C ARG A 120 -13.22 9.25 7.07
N LEU A 121 -11.93 8.91 7.11
CA LEU A 121 -11.45 7.59 6.69
C LEU A 121 -11.46 6.56 7.83
N PHE A 122 -11.16 6.97 9.06
CA PHE A 122 -10.89 6.08 10.20
C PHE A 122 -11.72 6.43 11.43
N SER A 123 -12.01 5.42 12.25
CA SER A 123 -12.65 5.59 13.57
C SER A 123 -11.62 6.00 14.62
N GLU A 124 -12.08 6.58 15.75
CA GLU A 124 -11.19 6.99 16.84
C GLU A 124 -10.39 5.84 17.49
N ASN A 125 -10.94 4.63 17.39
CA ASN A 125 -10.35 3.42 17.95
C ASN A 125 -9.47 2.65 16.95
N ASP A 126 -9.46 3.04 15.67
CA ASP A 126 -8.62 2.39 14.67
C ASP A 126 -7.14 2.57 15.04
N LEU A 127 -6.37 1.49 14.94
CA LEU A 127 -4.92 1.54 15.11
C LEU A 127 -4.28 2.01 13.81
N LEU A 128 -3.81 3.25 13.78
CA LEU A 128 -3.16 3.83 12.61
C LEU A 128 -1.66 3.73 12.76
N CYS A 129 -1.02 3.20 11.71
CA CYS A 129 0.42 3.22 11.57
C CYS A 129 0.84 4.45 10.77
N MET A 130 1.51 5.41 11.41
CA MET A 130 2.02 6.62 10.76
C MET A 130 3.53 6.72 10.97
N SER A 131 4.21 7.51 10.13
CA SER A 131 5.66 7.60 10.16
C SER A 131 6.20 8.92 9.62
N LEU A 132 7.29 9.39 10.21
CA LEU A 132 8.07 10.54 9.72
C LEU A 132 8.96 10.16 8.54
N ASP A 133 9.46 8.92 8.53
CA ASP A 133 10.30 8.36 7.49
C ASP A 133 9.98 6.87 7.26
N THR A 134 10.85 6.09 6.60
CA THR A 134 10.58 4.67 6.31
C THR A 134 10.88 3.72 7.49
N LYS A 135 11.57 4.21 8.51
CA LYS A 135 12.10 3.46 9.67
C LYS A 135 11.44 3.85 11.00
N SER A 136 10.84 5.03 11.10
CA SER A 136 10.24 5.57 12.34
C SER A 136 8.73 5.30 12.51
N ALA A 137 8.24 4.20 11.93
CA ALA A 137 6.81 3.90 11.95
C ALA A 137 6.33 3.54 13.35
N VAL A 138 5.24 4.15 13.80
CA VAL A 138 4.57 3.86 15.08
C VAL A 138 3.11 3.52 14.78
N THR A 139 2.57 2.55 15.51
CA THR A 139 1.16 2.17 15.43
C THR A 139 0.50 2.43 16.77
N GLN A 140 -0.54 3.25 16.77
CA GLN A 140 -1.32 3.60 17.95
C GLN A 140 -2.74 4.01 17.54
N ARG A 141 -3.63 4.14 18.52
CA ARG A 141 -5.03 4.54 18.26
C ARG A 141 -5.09 5.92 17.58
N ARG A 142 -6.03 6.09 16.65
CA ARG A 142 -6.31 7.34 15.94
C ARG A 142 -6.38 8.56 16.87
N GLN A 143 -7.00 8.42 18.05
CA GLN A 143 -7.12 9.49 19.04
C GLN A 143 -5.76 10.03 19.53
N LEU A 144 -4.73 9.18 19.61
CA LEU A 144 -3.39 9.57 20.09
C LEU A 144 -2.57 10.29 19.02
N TRP A 145 -2.98 10.21 17.76
CA TRP A 145 -2.35 10.93 16.64
C TRP A 145 -2.81 12.39 16.50
N ARG A 146 -3.83 12.81 17.26
CA ARG A 146 -4.45 14.14 17.13
C ARG A 146 -3.41 15.25 17.30
N GLY A 147 -3.35 16.14 16.32
CA GLY A 147 -2.42 17.28 16.28
C GLY A 147 -1.06 16.97 15.65
N SER A 148 -0.75 15.69 15.40
CA SER A 148 0.55 15.26 14.84
C SER A 148 0.47 14.79 13.39
N GLU A 149 -0.74 14.60 12.84
CA GLU A 149 -0.99 14.00 11.52
C GLU A 149 -0.31 14.76 10.39
N ALA A 150 -0.40 16.09 10.42
CA ALA A 150 0.18 16.94 9.39
C ALA A 150 1.71 16.93 9.36
N ALA A 151 2.35 16.50 10.46
CA ALA A 151 3.80 16.32 10.53
C ALA A 151 4.28 14.98 9.94
N MET A 152 3.37 14.00 9.79
CA MET A 152 3.72 12.68 9.29
C MET A 152 3.94 12.72 7.78
N GLN A 153 4.94 11.96 7.32
CA GLN A 153 5.23 11.80 5.90
C GLN A 153 4.45 10.64 5.30
N PHE A 154 4.15 9.62 6.10
CA PHE A 154 3.56 8.38 5.63
C PHE A 154 2.48 7.85 6.57
N LEU A 155 1.58 7.03 6.03
CA LEU A 155 0.75 6.11 6.77
C LEU A 155 0.63 4.74 6.10
N VAL A 156 0.23 3.72 6.85
CA VAL A 156 -0.33 2.49 6.29
C VAL A 156 -1.82 2.75 5.97
N PRO A 157 -2.31 2.46 4.74
CA PRO A 157 -3.65 2.87 4.32
C PRO A 157 -4.80 2.23 5.09
N ASN A 158 -4.56 1.11 5.77
CA ASN A 158 -5.57 0.34 6.46
C ASN A 158 -5.20 0.22 7.94
N ALA A 159 -6.20 0.21 8.82
CA ALA A 159 -5.99 0.04 10.25
C ALA A 159 -5.23 -1.27 10.53
N MET A 160 -4.26 -1.17 11.43
CA MET A 160 -3.51 -2.31 11.96
C MET A 160 -4.39 -3.11 12.92
N THR A 161 -4.09 -4.38 13.12
CA THR A 161 -4.83 -5.25 14.04
C THR A 161 -4.27 -5.22 15.46
N LYS A 162 -2.99 -4.83 15.60
CA LYS A 162 -2.25 -4.73 16.87
C LYS A 162 -1.21 -3.59 16.78
N GLU A 163 -0.80 -3.05 17.92
CA GLU A 163 0.24 -2.00 18.00
C GLU A 163 1.59 -2.51 17.50
N THR A 164 1.93 -3.77 17.77
CA THR A 164 3.16 -4.41 17.29
C THR A 164 2.90 -5.81 16.74
N GLY A 165 3.77 -6.26 15.84
CA GLY A 165 3.83 -7.64 15.35
C GLY A 165 5.27 -8.10 15.17
N ILE A 166 5.43 -9.37 14.81
CA ILE A 166 6.75 -9.98 14.57
C ILE A 166 7.11 -9.88 13.09
N THR A 167 8.34 -9.47 12.78
CA THR A 167 8.85 -9.44 11.40
C THR A 167 9.26 -10.84 10.93
N GLN A 168 9.52 -11.01 9.63
CA GLN A 168 10.09 -12.26 9.10
C GLN A 168 11.46 -12.61 9.72
N SER A 169 12.16 -11.63 10.30
CA SER A 169 13.44 -11.84 10.99
C SER A 169 13.27 -12.10 12.51
N GLY A 170 12.04 -12.26 12.99
CA GLY A 170 11.75 -12.52 14.41
C GLY A 170 11.78 -11.29 15.32
N ASN A 171 11.94 -10.09 14.77
CA ASN A 171 12.02 -8.86 15.56
C ASN A 171 10.62 -8.27 15.81
N ILE A 172 10.43 -7.62 16.96
CA ILE A 172 9.21 -6.84 17.23
C ILE A 172 9.25 -5.55 16.39
N SER A 173 8.12 -5.21 15.76
CA SER A 173 7.96 -3.98 14.98
C SER A 173 6.56 -3.42 15.12
N CYS A 174 6.45 -2.08 15.17
CA CYS A 174 5.15 -1.40 15.07
C CYS A 174 4.51 -1.55 13.68
N ARG A 175 5.30 -1.90 12.67
CA ARG A 175 4.85 -2.09 11.29
C ARG A 175 5.40 -3.40 10.73
N SER A 176 4.55 -4.42 10.65
CA SER A 176 4.86 -5.69 10.01
C SER A 176 3.60 -6.26 9.34
N LEU A 177 3.79 -7.31 8.53
CA LEU A 177 2.66 -8.08 7.99
C LEU A 177 1.88 -8.83 9.08
N ASP A 178 2.52 -9.14 10.21
CA ASP A 178 1.91 -9.86 11.32
C ASP A 178 0.86 -9.02 12.08
N ASN A 179 1.05 -7.71 12.14
CA ASN A 179 0.05 -6.79 12.71
C ASN A 179 -0.75 -5.98 11.67
N ALA A 180 -0.55 -6.23 10.37
CA ALA A 180 -1.38 -5.62 9.34
C ALA A 180 -2.74 -6.33 9.21
N THR A 181 -3.78 -5.60 8.80
CA THR A 181 -5.07 -6.23 8.50
C THR A 181 -4.98 -7.13 7.26
N ARG A 182 -5.69 -8.26 7.30
CA ARG A 182 -5.89 -9.14 6.14
C ARG A 182 -7.05 -8.70 5.27
N SER A 183 -8.00 -7.93 5.80
CA SER A 183 -9.13 -7.40 5.04
C SER A 183 -8.89 -5.93 4.73
N LYS A 184 -8.50 -5.64 3.48
CA LYS A 184 -8.30 -4.27 3.03
C LYS A 184 -9.63 -3.55 2.90
N THR A 185 -9.70 -2.36 3.48
CA THR A 185 -10.76 -1.37 3.30
C THR A 185 -10.42 -0.46 2.12
N TYR A 186 -9.16 -0.03 2.05
CA TYR A 186 -8.66 0.83 0.99
C TYR A 186 -7.53 0.16 0.21
N GLN A 187 -7.57 0.25 -1.12
CA GLN A 187 -6.44 -0.09 -1.98
C GLN A 187 -5.87 1.19 -2.56
N VAL A 188 -4.57 1.41 -2.35
CA VAL A 188 -3.84 2.54 -2.95
C VAL A 188 -3.21 2.06 -4.25
N ILE A 189 -3.33 2.87 -5.30
CA ILE A 189 -2.74 2.65 -6.61
C ILE A 189 -1.91 3.90 -6.94
N GLU A 190 -0.67 3.68 -7.38
CA GLU A 190 0.23 4.75 -7.80
C GLU A 190 0.98 4.35 -9.07
N TYR A 191 1.36 5.35 -9.86
CA TYR A 191 2.14 5.19 -11.06
C TYR A 191 3.41 6.04 -10.97
N ASP A 192 4.55 5.43 -11.28
CA ASP A 192 5.86 6.11 -11.34
C ASP A 192 6.18 6.67 -12.74
N ARG A 193 5.24 6.53 -13.68
CA ARG A 193 5.38 6.82 -15.11
C ARG A 193 4.24 7.71 -15.61
N GLY A 194 4.47 8.31 -16.78
CA GLY A 194 3.55 9.24 -17.41
C GLY A 194 3.47 10.58 -16.69
N THR A 195 2.81 11.54 -17.33
CA THR A 195 2.52 12.85 -16.76
C THR A 195 1.47 12.75 -15.66
N LEU A 196 1.37 13.77 -14.80
CA LEU A 196 0.32 13.80 -13.76
C LEU A 196 -1.10 13.77 -14.37
N GLU A 197 -1.29 14.34 -15.56
CA GLU A 197 -2.56 14.29 -16.28
C GLU A 197 -2.90 12.88 -16.75
N GLU A 198 -1.93 12.16 -17.32
CA GLU A 198 -2.11 10.76 -17.74
C GLU A 198 -2.43 9.88 -16.53
N GLN A 199 -1.71 10.08 -15.41
CA GLN A 199 -1.99 9.39 -14.16
C GLN A 199 -3.41 9.69 -13.66
N ALA A 200 -3.86 10.95 -13.76
CA ALA A 200 -5.21 11.35 -13.36
C ALA A 200 -6.30 10.69 -14.22
N SER A 201 -6.12 10.64 -15.55
CA SER A 201 -7.04 9.93 -16.45
C SER A 201 -7.12 8.44 -16.12
N ILE A 202 -5.99 7.80 -15.86
CA ILE A 202 -5.94 6.37 -15.53
C ILE A 202 -6.58 6.08 -14.18
N LEU A 203 -6.26 6.84 -13.13
CA LEU A 203 -6.91 6.69 -11.82
C LEU A 203 -8.42 6.92 -11.93
N SER A 204 -8.84 7.92 -12.72
CA SER A 204 -10.25 8.17 -12.98
C SER A 204 -10.93 7.02 -13.72
N SER A 205 -10.24 6.36 -14.65
CA SER A 205 -10.76 5.19 -15.38
C SER A 205 -10.98 3.94 -14.52
N LEU A 206 -10.36 3.88 -13.34
CA LEU A 206 -10.52 2.78 -12.39
C LEU A 206 -11.67 3.00 -11.41
N HIS A 207 -12.24 4.21 -11.37
CA HIS A 207 -13.39 4.52 -10.53
C HIS A 207 -14.63 3.80 -11.06
N THR A 208 -15.27 3.01 -10.20
CA THR A 208 -16.57 2.38 -10.46
C THR A 208 -17.43 2.46 -9.20
N GLU A 209 -18.70 2.07 -9.28
CA GLU A 209 -19.57 1.93 -8.09
C GLU A 209 -19.04 0.89 -7.08
N TYR A 210 -18.28 -0.12 -7.54
CA TYR A 210 -17.71 -1.19 -6.69
C TYR A 210 -16.29 -0.87 -6.20
N THR A 211 -15.57 -0.02 -6.92
CA THR A 211 -14.22 0.46 -6.59
C THR A 211 -14.17 1.97 -6.71
N PRO A 212 -14.91 2.72 -5.86
CA PRO A 212 -14.92 4.16 -5.98
C PRO A 212 -13.55 4.71 -5.60
N LEU A 213 -12.97 5.51 -6.50
CA LEU A 213 -11.91 6.45 -6.15
C LEU A 213 -12.49 7.43 -5.11
N ILE A 214 -11.89 7.49 -3.93
CA ILE A 214 -12.35 8.33 -2.80
C ILE A 214 -11.37 9.45 -2.46
N MET A 215 -10.10 9.32 -2.84
CA MET A 215 -9.08 10.31 -2.54
C MET A 215 -7.92 10.20 -3.52
N VAL A 216 -7.32 11.33 -3.88
CA VAL A 216 -6.06 11.37 -4.62
C VAL A 216 -5.10 12.28 -3.87
N VAL A 217 -3.92 11.74 -3.54
CA VAL A 217 -2.85 12.47 -2.88
C VAL A 217 -1.69 12.64 -3.86
N TYR A 218 -1.26 13.88 -4.08
CA TYR A 218 -0.01 14.15 -4.78
C TYR A 218 1.16 13.88 -3.84
N SER A 219 2.11 13.07 -4.29
CA SER A 219 3.25 12.66 -3.45
C SER A 219 4.24 13.77 -3.10
N GLY A 220 4.02 14.99 -3.60
CA GLY A 220 4.96 16.11 -3.53
C GLY A 220 6.15 15.96 -4.48
N GLY A 221 6.03 15.07 -5.48
CA GLY A 221 7.07 14.73 -6.45
C GLY A 221 6.51 14.47 -7.85
N LYS A 222 6.34 13.20 -8.22
CA LYS A 222 5.97 12.80 -9.60
C LYS A 222 4.79 11.85 -9.70
N SER A 223 4.21 11.44 -8.57
CA SER A 223 3.19 10.40 -8.51
C SER A 223 1.91 10.89 -7.84
N LEU A 224 0.79 10.42 -8.37
CA LEU A 224 -0.52 10.47 -7.75
C LEU A 224 -0.82 9.14 -7.06
N HIS A 225 -1.23 9.21 -5.80
CA HIS A 225 -1.71 8.06 -5.03
C HIS A 225 -3.22 8.09 -5.02
N GLY A 226 -3.86 7.26 -5.85
CA GLY A 226 -5.31 7.08 -5.85
C GLY A 226 -5.73 6.06 -4.80
N TRP A 227 -6.63 6.45 -3.90
CA TRP A 227 -7.22 5.59 -2.88
C TRP A 227 -8.59 5.14 -3.33
N PHE A 228 -8.77 3.82 -3.42
CA PHE A 228 -10.02 3.19 -3.79
C PHE A 228 -10.64 2.50 -2.59
N ASP A 229 -11.92 2.73 -2.34
CA ASP A 229 -12.67 1.91 -1.39
C ASP A 229 -12.93 0.53 -2.01
N VAL A 230 -12.51 -0.52 -1.34
CA VAL A 230 -12.65 -1.90 -1.82
C VAL A 230 -13.36 -2.79 -0.79
N ARG A 231 -13.98 -2.20 0.24
CA ARG A 231 -14.64 -2.94 1.33
C ARG A 231 -15.73 -3.89 0.85
N THR A 232 -16.43 -3.53 -0.21
CA THR A 232 -17.56 -4.30 -0.77
C THR A 232 -17.10 -5.50 -1.62
N LEU A 233 -15.83 -5.51 -2.03
CA LEU A 233 -15.27 -6.60 -2.82
C LEU A 233 -14.86 -7.77 -1.92
N ASP A 234 -15.03 -8.99 -2.43
CA ASP A 234 -14.36 -10.16 -1.87
C ASP A 234 -12.85 -10.14 -2.18
N GLU A 235 -12.06 -10.96 -1.48
CA GLU A 235 -10.59 -10.98 -1.64
C GLU A 235 -10.15 -11.34 -3.07
N ALA A 236 -10.91 -12.21 -3.76
CA ALA A 236 -10.63 -12.56 -5.14
C ALA A 236 -10.81 -11.36 -6.09
N SER A 237 -11.85 -10.56 -5.86
CA SER A 237 -12.17 -9.36 -6.63
C SER A 237 -11.20 -8.21 -6.31
N LYS A 238 -10.79 -8.04 -5.05
CA LYS A 238 -9.70 -7.12 -4.66
C LYS A 238 -8.41 -7.47 -5.40
N LEU A 239 -8.06 -8.76 -5.44
CA LEU A 239 -6.88 -9.23 -6.16
C LEU A 239 -7.02 -8.98 -7.67
N ARG A 240 -8.18 -9.28 -8.29
CA ARG A 240 -8.40 -8.99 -9.72
C ARG A 240 -8.29 -7.51 -10.04
N PHE A 241 -8.87 -6.65 -9.21
CA PHE A 241 -8.78 -5.19 -9.35
C PHE A 241 -7.32 -4.71 -9.30
N PHE A 242 -6.56 -5.14 -8.28
CA PHE A 242 -5.15 -4.74 -8.17
C PHE A 242 -4.27 -5.36 -9.27
N ARG A 243 -4.53 -6.61 -9.69
CA ARG A 243 -3.85 -7.19 -10.86
C ARG A 243 -4.09 -6.34 -12.11
N HIS A 244 -5.30 -5.85 -12.30
CA HIS A 244 -5.62 -4.99 -13.41
C HIS A 244 -4.85 -3.65 -13.33
N SER A 245 -4.78 -3.02 -12.16
CA SER A 245 -3.99 -1.79 -12.01
C SER A 245 -2.49 -2.00 -12.27
N VAL A 246 -1.94 -3.15 -11.89
CA VAL A 246 -0.54 -3.52 -12.18
C VAL A 246 -0.33 -3.80 -13.67
N PHE A 247 -1.31 -4.39 -14.36
CA PHE A 247 -1.28 -4.51 -15.83
C PHE A 247 -1.21 -3.14 -16.52
N LEU A 248 -1.79 -2.11 -15.88
CA LEU A 248 -1.67 -0.70 -16.26
C LEU A 248 -0.44 -0.02 -15.68
N GLY A 249 0.50 -0.76 -15.09
CA GLY A 249 1.79 -0.22 -14.66
C GLY A 249 1.84 0.34 -13.24
N SER A 250 0.86 0.03 -12.39
CA SER A 250 0.91 0.36 -10.95
C SER A 250 2.09 -0.32 -10.26
N ASP A 251 2.63 0.31 -9.21
CA ASP A 251 3.62 -0.37 -8.34
C ASP A 251 2.97 -1.58 -7.64
N ALA A 252 3.45 -2.78 -7.99
CA ALA A 252 2.96 -4.03 -7.44
C ALA A 252 3.26 -4.19 -5.94
N SER A 253 4.20 -3.41 -5.39
CA SER A 253 4.53 -3.46 -3.96
C SER A 253 3.42 -2.90 -3.07
N LEU A 254 2.48 -2.11 -3.63
CA LEU A 254 1.31 -1.59 -2.92
C LEU A 254 0.25 -2.65 -2.56
N TRP A 255 0.45 -3.90 -2.96
CA TRP A 255 -0.36 -5.01 -2.44
C TRP A 255 -0.02 -5.35 -0.98
N ASP A 256 1.20 -5.07 -0.52
CA ASP A 256 1.65 -5.34 0.85
C ASP A 256 0.78 -4.56 1.85
N ALA A 257 0.14 -5.27 2.78
CA ALA A 257 -0.80 -4.69 3.75
C ALA A 257 -0.13 -3.77 4.79
N SER A 258 1.20 -3.84 4.93
CA SER A 258 2.01 -3.02 5.84
C SER A 258 2.80 -1.92 5.12
N LYS A 259 2.51 -1.70 3.84
CA LYS A 259 3.19 -0.71 3.00
C LYS A 259 2.85 0.71 3.46
N LEU A 260 3.90 1.52 3.61
CA LEU A 260 3.77 2.95 3.82
C LEU A 260 3.44 3.65 2.49
N VAL A 261 2.43 4.50 2.51
CA VAL A 261 2.05 5.41 1.43
C VAL A 261 2.06 6.85 1.93
N ARG A 262 1.93 7.80 1.01
CA ARG A 262 1.90 9.24 1.29
C ARG A 262 0.72 9.62 2.20
N MET A 263 1.01 10.41 3.23
CA MET A 263 0.04 10.93 4.19
C MET A 263 -0.81 12.05 3.56
N PRO A 264 -2.15 11.91 3.49
CA PRO A 264 -3.02 12.97 2.98
C PRO A 264 -2.86 14.25 3.82
N GLY A 265 -2.43 15.36 3.19
CA GLY A 265 -2.17 16.62 3.87
C GLY A 265 -0.96 16.59 4.82
N GLY A 266 -0.15 15.53 4.77
CA GLY A 266 1.10 15.42 5.50
C GLY A 266 2.23 16.24 4.87
N ARG A 267 3.41 16.22 5.50
CA ARG A 267 4.59 16.94 5.01
C ARG A 267 5.71 15.99 4.64
N ARG A 268 6.42 16.34 3.58
CA ARG A 268 7.69 15.71 3.23
C ARG A 268 8.83 16.24 4.10
N ASP A 269 9.92 15.48 4.11
CA ASP A 269 11.21 15.91 4.66
C ASP A 269 11.72 17.25 4.09
N ASN A 270 11.44 17.51 2.81
CA ASN A 270 11.76 18.78 2.15
C ASN A 270 10.75 19.91 2.41
N GLY A 271 9.82 19.73 3.36
CA GLY A 271 8.82 20.72 3.76
C GLY A 271 7.60 20.84 2.84
N LYS A 272 7.59 20.21 1.65
CA LYS A 272 6.44 20.24 0.75
C LYS A 272 5.25 19.48 1.33
N THR A 273 4.07 20.07 1.18
CA THR A 273 2.80 19.42 1.54
C THR A 273 2.46 18.33 0.52
N GLN A 274 1.84 17.25 1.01
CA GLN A 274 1.30 16.17 0.20
C GLN A 274 -0.17 16.49 -0.08
N ASP A 275 -0.38 17.27 -1.14
CA ASP A 275 -1.69 17.88 -1.45
C ASP A 275 -2.74 16.82 -1.78
N ILE A 276 -3.98 17.08 -1.35
CA ILE A 276 -5.14 16.24 -1.63
C ILE A 276 -5.83 16.80 -2.86
N LEU A 277 -5.66 16.19 -4.03
CA LEU A 277 -6.23 16.69 -5.29
C LEU A 277 -7.70 16.29 -5.49
N TYR A 278 -8.14 15.27 -4.77
CA TYR A 278 -9.51 14.78 -4.80
C TYR A 278 -9.87 14.20 -3.45
N PHE A 279 -11.08 14.49 -2.96
CA PHE A 279 -11.61 13.86 -1.76
C PHE A 279 -13.13 13.75 -1.80
N ASN A 280 -13.62 12.52 -1.88
CA ASN A 280 -15.03 12.19 -1.85
C ASN A 280 -15.24 10.90 -1.05
N PRO A 281 -15.27 10.98 0.30
CA PRO A 281 -15.46 9.81 1.15
C PRO A 281 -16.91 9.29 1.13
N SER A 282 -17.87 10.07 0.60
CA SER A 282 -19.30 9.75 0.58
C SER A 282 -19.71 8.72 -0.49
N SER A 283 -18.85 8.45 -1.46
CA SER A 283 -19.02 7.30 -2.38
C SER A 283 -18.72 5.96 -1.70
N SER A 284 -18.27 5.98 -0.45
CA SER A 284 -18.26 4.80 0.42
C SER A 284 -19.67 4.54 0.94
N PRO A 285 -20.24 3.34 0.77
CA PRO A 285 -21.51 2.96 1.40
C PRO A 285 -21.31 2.77 2.91
N ARG A 286 -21.03 3.87 3.64
CA ARG A 286 -21.34 3.96 5.06
C ARG A 286 -22.84 4.19 5.13
N THR A 287 -23.57 3.09 5.28
CA THR A 287 -24.96 2.96 5.71
C THR A 287 -25.65 4.31 5.96
N LEU A 288 -26.64 4.62 5.12
CA LEU A 288 -27.76 5.50 5.47
C LEU A 288 -28.36 4.98 6.78
N SER A 289 -27.89 5.48 7.93
CA SER A 289 -28.64 5.36 9.17
C SER A 289 -29.85 6.27 9.01
N SER A 290 -30.97 5.65 8.70
CA SER A 290 -32.31 6.21 8.68
C SER A 290 -32.54 7.25 9.80
N SER A 291 -32.48 8.53 9.46
CA SER A 291 -33.23 9.55 10.17
C SER A 291 -34.67 9.49 9.68
N LYS A 292 -35.44 8.51 10.19
CA LYS A 292 -36.90 8.65 10.16
C LYS A 292 -37.24 9.82 11.09
N GLY A 293 -37.52 10.97 10.48
CA GLY A 293 -38.14 12.09 11.16
C GLY A 293 -39.38 11.59 11.87
N SER A 294 -39.40 11.72 13.19
CA SER A 294 -40.64 11.61 13.96
C SER A 294 -41.52 12.80 13.58
N ALA A 295 -42.61 12.52 12.87
CA ALA A 295 -43.71 13.45 12.75
C ALA A 295 -44.28 13.76 14.15
N PRO A 296 -44.67 15.00 14.45
CA PRO A 296 -45.22 15.33 15.75
C PRO A 296 -46.62 14.69 15.90
N ARG A 297 -46.77 13.85 16.93
CA ARG A 297 -48.09 13.38 17.39
C ARG A 297 -48.86 14.57 17.94
N VAL A 298 -49.89 14.99 17.21
CA VAL A 298 -50.96 15.86 17.75
C VAL A 298 -51.66 15.08 18.86
N ARG A 299 -51.50 15.51 20.11
CA ARG A 299 -52.31 15.03 21.24
C ARG A 299 -53.63 15.78 21.20
N HIS A 300 -54.71 15.11 20.83
CA HIS A 300 -56.06 15.55 21.22
C HIS A 300 -56.28 15.09 22.66
N SER A 301 -56.22 16.04 23.60
CA SER A 301 -56.71 15.87 24.96
C SER A 301 -58.22 15.95 24.96
N PHE A 302 -58.87 14.81 25.19
CA PHE A 302 -60.25 14.77 25.68
C PHE A 302 -60.23 15.23 27.15
N SER A 303 -60.96 16.30 27.46
CA SER A 303 -61.31 16.67 28.82
C SER A 303 -62.79 16.34 29.04
N GLU A 304 -63.06 15.18 29.61
CA GLU A 304 -64.32 14.94 30.34
C GLU A 304 -64.07 15.23 31.82
N GLY A 305 -64.91 16.08 32.39
CA GLY A 305 -64.86 16.46 33.80
C GLY A 305 -66.03 17.37 34.13
N GLY A 306 -67.23 16.79 34.22
CA GLY A 306 -68.40 17.49 34.74
C GLY A 306 -68.38 17.60 36.26
N LYS A 307 -69.07 18.62 36.80
CA LYS A 307 -70.25 18.48 37.68
C LYS A 307 -70.66 19.83 38.33
N HIS A 308 -71.94 20.18 38.10
CA HIS A 308 -72.96 20.74 39.02
C HIS A 308 -72.77 22.14 39.65
N PRO A 309 -73.87 22.83 40.04
CA PRO A 309 -75.27 22.40 40.20
C PRO A 309 -76.12 22.55 38.95
#